data_AF-W1YKE1-F1
#
_entry.id   AF-W1YKE1-F1
#
_cell.length_a   1.000
_cell.length_b   1.000
_cell.length_c   1.000
_cell.angle_alpha   90.00
_cell.angle_beta   90.00
_cell.angle_gamma   90.00
#
_symmetry.space_group_name_H-M   'P 1'
#
loop_
_entity.id
_entity.type
_entity.pdbx_description
1 polymer ?
#
loop_
_entity_poly.entity_id
_entity_poly.type
_entity_poly.pdbx_seq_one_letter_code
_entity_poly.pdbx_strand_id
1 'polypeptide(L)'
;AGTVFAFIQYMDRFFQPLKDIADKYNSLQSSLAGAERLVPLLEEKERNMVDEVPKELIPVESIEFDHVWFSYENNDVYALQDFTLHIKAGDFTGIVG
;
A
#
# COMPACT_ATOMS: atom_id res chain seq x y z
N ALA A 1 38.10 -23.77 46.24
CA ALA A 1 38.57 -23.35 44.91
C ALA A 1 37.55 -23.68 43.80
N GLY A 2 37.09 -24.93 43.67
CA GLY A 2 36.16 -25.34 42.61
C GLY A 2 34.78 -24.66 42.60
N THR A 3 34.20 -24.35 43.76
CA THR A 3 32.89 -23.69 43.85
C THR A 3 32.89 -22.25 43.34
N VAL A 4 33.95 -21.48 43.65
CA VAL A 4 34.13 -20.11 43.15
C VAL A 4 34.36 -20.11 41.64
N PHE A 5 35.15 -21.06 41.14
CA PHE A 5 35.35 -21.26 39.70
C PHE A 5 34.03 -21.59 38.99
N ALA A 6 33.25 -22.53 39.52
CA ALA A 6 31.95 -22.88 38.97
C ALA A 6 30.96 -21.70 39.01
N PHE A 7 30.97 -20.90 40.08
CA PHE A 7 30.13 -19.71 40.20
C PHE A 7 30.43 -18.67 39.10
N ILE A 8 31.71 -18.37 38.84
CA ILE A 8 32.11 -17.46 37.77
C ILE A 8 31.67 -18.00 36.40
N GLN A 9 31.84 -19.30 36.15
CA GLN A 9 31.39 -19.91 34.89
C GLN A 9 29.87 -19.82 34.69
N TYR A 10 29.08 -20.00 35.76
CA TYR A 10 27.64 -19.84 35.67
C TYR A 10 27.23 -18.38 35.44
N MET A 11 27.95 -17.43 36.04
CA MET A 11 27.72 -16.01 35.84
C MET A 11 27.94 -15.62 34.37
N ASP A 12 29.04 -16.06 33.75
CA ASP A 12 29.29 -15.81 32.33
C ASP A 12 28.22 -16.44 31.44
N ARG A 13 27.81 -17.69 31.75
CA ARG A 13 26.73 -18.38 31.02
C ARG A 13 25.37 -17.72 31.17
N PHE A 14 25.15 -16.99 32.26
CA PHE A 14 23.92 -16.24 32.51
C PHE A 14 23.88 -14.93 31.71
N PHE A 15 25.02 -14.25 31.56
CA PHE A 15 25.10 -13.00 30.80
C PHE A 15 25.23 -13.20 29.29
N GLN A 16 25.70 -14.36 28.83
CA GLN A 16 25.85 -14.64 27.41
C GLN A 16 24.53 -14.47 26.62
N PRO A 17 23.39 -15.04 27.03
CA PRO A 17 22.12 -14.86 26.31
C PRO A 17 21.62 -13.40 26.33
N LEU A 18 21.87 -12.66 27.42
CA LEU A 18 21.51 -11.25 27.51
C LEU A 18 22.28 -10.41 26.47
N LYS A 19 23.56 -10.72 26.28
CA LYS A 19 24.39 -10.09 25.25
C LYS A 19 23.90 -10.45 23.85
N ASP A 20 23.60 -11.71 23.60
CA ASP A 20 23.09 -12.15 22.29
C ASP A 20 21.76 -11.47 21.92
N ILE A 21 20.88 -11.21 22.90
CA ILE A 21 19.64 -10.44 22.71
C ILE A 21 19.95 -8.97 22.43
N ALA A 22 20.86 -8.35 23.18
CA ALA A 22 21.25 -6.96 22.99
C ALA A 22 21.85 -6.73 21.58
N ASP A 23 22.70 -7.64 21.13
CA ASP A 23 23.34 -7.58 19.81
C ASP A 23 22.31 -7.71 18.68
N LYS A 24 21.23 -8.47 18.90
CA LYS A 24 20.12 -8.64 17.94
C LYS A 24 19.05 -7.56 18.03
N TYR A 25 19.05 -6.73 19.07
CA TYR A 25 18.00 -5.73 19.30
C TYR A 25 17.82 -4.79 18.11
N ASN A 26 18.92 -4.31 17.54
CA ASN A 26 18.90 -3.43 16.36
C ASN A 26 18.30 -4.13 15.12
N SER A 27 18.57 -5.43 14.97
CA SER A 27 18.01 -6.24 13.88
C SER A 27 16.50 -6.45 14.04
N LEU A 28 16.05 -6.73 15.26
CA LEU A 28 14.62 -6.81 15.59
C LEU A 28 13.91 -5.48 15.32
N GLN A 29 14.47 -4.35 15.77
CA GLN A 29 13.88 -3.03 15.50
C GLN A 29 13.78 -2.73 14.00
N SER A 30 14.84 -3.02 13.24
CA SER A 30 14.83 -2.85 11.78
C SER A 30 13.79 -3.74 11.09
N SER A 31 13.60 -4.95 11.60
CA SER A 31 12.62 -5.91 11.06
C SER A 31 11.18 -5.46 11.33
N LEU A 32 10.92 -4.94 12.54
CA LEU A 32 9.62 -4.35 12.89
C LEU A 32 9.30 -3.13 12.02
N ALA A 33 10.25 -2.20 11.84
CA ALA A 33 10.07 -1.05 10.96
C ALA A 33 9.85 -1.45 9.49
N GLY A 34 10.48 -2.54 9.04
CA GLY A 34 10.22 -3.13 7.72
C GLY A 34 8.82 -3.73 7.62
N ALA A 35 8.39 -4.46 8.64
CA ALA A 35 7.05 -5.04 8.70
C ALA A 35 5.96 -3.96 8.68
N GLU A 36 6.10 -2.88 9.45
CA GLU A 36 5.16 -1.75 9.47
C GLU A 36 4.96 -1.11 8.08
N ARG A 37 5.95 -1.17 7.19
CA ARG A 37 5.82 -0.67 5.81
C ARG A 37 5.13 -1.67 4.87
N LEU A 38 5.34 -2.97 5.10
CA LEU A 38 4.76 -4.02 4.25
C LEU A 38 3.31 -4.34 4.60
N VAL A 39 2.94 -4.27 5.89
CA VAL A 39 1.58 -4.61 6.35
C VAL A 39 0.50 -3.80 5.63
N PRO A 40 0.59 -2.46 5.49
CA PRO A 40 -0.43 -1.70 4.77
C PRO A 40 -0.58 -2.09 3.31
N LEU A 41 0.51 -2.50 2.64
CA LEU A 41 0.47 -2.96 1.25
C LEU A 41 -0.21 -4.33 1.12
N LEU A 42 -0.05 -5.20 2.12
CA LEU A 42 -0.73 -6.50 2.16
C LEU A 42 -2.21 -6.38 2.52
N GLU A 43 -2.56 -5.34 3.29
CA GLU A 43 -3.93 -5.04 3.70
C GLU A 43 -4.67 -4.10 2.73
N GLU A 44 -3.97 -3.54 1.73
CA GLU A 44 -4.58 -2.68 0.74
C GLU A 44 -5.64 -3.47 -0.02
N LYS A 45 -6.90 -3.02 0.07
CA LYS A 45 -8.01 -3.64 -0.64
C LYS A 45 -7.72 -3.55 -2.13
N GLU A 46 -7.93 -4.64 -2.85
CA GLU A 46 -7.94 -4.60 -4.31
C GLU A 46 -8.86 -3.46 -4.73
N ARG A 47 -8.33 -2.55 -5.56
CA ARG A 47 -9.19 -1.59 -6.25
C ARG A 47 -10.23 -2.41 -6.98
N ASN A 48 -11.47 -1.92 -7.07
CA ASN A 48 -12.54 -2.57 -7.84
C ASN A 48 -12.06 -2.74 -9.29
N MET A 49 -11.39 -3.86 -9.55
CA MET A 49 -11.04 -4.30 -10.88
C MET A 49 -12.31 -4.94 -11.40
N VAL A 50 -12.64 -4.64 -12.65
CA VAL A 50 -13.78 -5.29 -13.28
C VAL A 50 -13.47 -6.78 -13.36
N ASP A 51 -14.21 -7.61 -12.62
CA ASP A 51 -13.99 -9.07 -12.54
C ASP A 51 -14.21 -9.77 -13.89
N GLU A 52 -14.95 -9.12 -14.80
CA GLU A 52 -15.23 -9.63 -16.14
C GLU A 52 -14.49 -8.82 -17.19
N VAL A 53 -13.42 -9.40 -17.74
CA VAL A 53 -12.88 -8.95 -19.02
C VAL A 53 -13.84 -9.44 -20.11
N PRO A 54 -14.42 -8.55 -20.93
CA PRO A 54 -15.29 -8.95 -22.02
C PRO A 54 -14.56 -9.91 -22.97
N LYS A 55 -15.22 -11.01 -23.36
CA LYS A 55 -14.66 -11.99 -24.31
C LYS A 55 -14.42 -11.39 -25.70
N GLU A 56 -15.17 -10.34 -26.04
CA GLU A 56 -15.10 -9.63 -27.31
C GLU A 56 -15.11 -8.12 -27.06
N LEU A 57 -14.29 -7.40 -27.83
CA LEU A 57 -14.29 -5.94 -27.84
C LEU A 57 -15.36 -5.46 -28.83
N ILE A 58 -16.41 -4.83 -28.30
CA ILE A 58 -17.47 -4.23 -29.11
C ILE A 58 -17.03 -2.82 -29.52
N PRO A 59 -17.27 -2.39 -30.77
CA PRO A 59 -17.02 -1.01 -31.19
C PRO A 59 -17.77 0.00 -30.31
N VAL A 60 -17.10 1.06 -29.88
CA VAL A 60 -17.72 2.14 -29.11
C VAL A 60 -18.54 3.03 -30.04
N GLU A 61 -19.86 3.12 -29.79
CA GLU A 61 -20.78 3.93 -30.60
C GLU A 61 -20.86 5.39 -30.14
N SER A 62 -20.70 5.64 -28.85
CA SER A 62 -20.70 6.98 -28.26
C SER A 62 -20.03 6.99 -26.88
N ILE A 63 -19.61 8.17 -26.44
CA ILE A 63 -19.11 8.46 -25.10
C ILE A 63 -20.03 9.51 -24.49
N GLU A 64 -20.54 9.24 -23.29
CA GLU A 64 -21.42 10.15 -22.56
C GLU A 64 -20.92 10.33 -21.13
N PHE A 65 -20.78 11.60 -20.73
CA PHE A 65 -20.68 12.05 -19.36
C PHE A 65 -21.98 12.78 -19.06
N ASP A 66 -22.71 12.32 -18.05
CA ASP A 66 -23.99 12.90 -17.63
C ASP A 66 -23.87 13.44 -16.21
N HIS A 67 -23.96 14.77 -16.06
CA HIS A 67 -23.92 15.47 -14.77
C HIS A 67 -22.79 14.96 -13.84
N VAL A 68 -21.58 14.82 -14.39
CA VAL A 68 -20.46 14.20 -13.67
C VAL A 68 -19.81 15.18 -12.71
N TRP A 69 -19.69 14.75 -11.46
CA TRP A 69 -18.94 15.43 -10.41
C TRP A 69 -17.73 14.58 -10.02
N PHE A 70 -16.54 15.20 -9.97
CA PHE A 70 -15.31 14.50 -9.63
C PHE A 70 -14.44 15.36 -8.70
N SER A 71 -13.97 14.75 -7.62
CA SER A 71 -12.95 15.30 -6.72
C SER A 71 -11.92 14.21 -6.39
N TYR A 72 -10.72 14.63 -6.05
CA TYR A 72 -9.72 13.72 -5.49
C TYR A 72 -10.07 13.38 -4.05
N GLU A 73 -9.61 12.22 -3.57
CA GLU A 73 -9.84 11.78 -2.21
C GLU A 73 -9.31 12.82 -1.20
N ASN A 74 -10.10 13.10 -0.16
CA ASN A 74 -9.83 14.13 0.85
C ASN A 74 -9.68 15.56 0.30
N ASN A 75 -10.30 15.88 -0.84
CA ASN A 75 -10.33 17.23 -1.40
C ASN A 75 -11.77 17.76 -1.48
N ASP A 76 -12.02 18.90 -0.84
CA ASP A 76 -13.33 19.58 -0.84
C ASP A 76 -13.59 20.36 -2.15
N VAL A 77 -12.55 20.53 -2.99
CA VAL A 77 -12.65 21.19 -4.29
C VAL A 77 -12.85 20.14 -5.38
N TYR A 78 -13.98 20.26 -6.07
CA TYR A 78 -14.26 19.48 -7.27
C TYR A 78 -13.39 19.91 -8.44
N ALA A 79 -12.73 18.93 -9.07
CA ALA A 79 -12.02 19.08 -10.33
C ALA A 79 -12.98 19.09 -11.53
N LEU A 80 -14.10 18.35 -11.46
CA LEU A 80 -15.23 18.48 -12.37
C LEU A 80 -16.49 18.76 -11.57
N GLN A 81 -17.25 19.78 -11.97
CA GLN A 81 -18.53 20.15 -11.38
C GLN A 81 -19.58 20.16 -12.47
N ASP A 82 -20.64 19.36 -12.27
CA ASP A 82 -21.78 19.27 -13.19
C ASP A 82 -21.39 19.12 -14.67
N PHE A 83 -20.40 18.27 -14.94
CA PHE A 83 -19.82 18.15 -16.27
C PHE A 83 -20.64 17.19 -17.14
N THR A 84 -21.15 17.71 -18.26
CA THR A 84 -21.88 16.92 -19.26
C THR A 84 -21.16 17.02 -20.62
N LEU A 85 -20.96 15.88 -21.26
CA LEU A 85 -20.31 15.77 -22.57
C LEU A 85 -20.89 14.57 -23.33
N HIS A 86 -21.21 14.78 -24.61
CA HIS A 86 -21.66 13.70 -25.49
C HIS A 86 -20.85 13.73 -26.80
N ILE A 87 -20.22 12.61 -27.13
CA ILE A 87 -19.38 12.44 -28.33
C ILE A 87 -19.85 11.18 -29.07
N LYS A 88 -20.11 11.29 -30.38
CA LYS A 88 -20.50 10.14 -31.21
C LYS A 88 -19.29 9.50 -31.88
N ALA A 89 -19.45 8.24 -32.29
CA ALA A 89 -18.44 7.56 -33.08
C ALA A 89 -18.12 8.35 -34.37
N GLY A 90 -16.84 8.60 -34.59
CA GLY A 90 -16.34 9.37 -35.74
C GLY A 90 -16.18 10.87 -35.51
N ASP A 91 -16.62 11.41 -34.36
CA ASP A 91 -16.44 12.83 -34.05
C ASP A 91 -14.98 13.14 -33.69
N PHE A 92 -14.46 14.26 -34.22
CA PHE A 92 -13.18 14.82 -33.82
C PHE A 92 -13.41 15.97 -32.83
N THR A 93 -13.30 15.66 -31.54
CA THR A 93 -13.51 16.63 -30.46
C THR A 93 -12.16 17.06 -29.85
N GLY A 94 -11.88 18.36 -29.84
CA GLY A 94 -10.71 18.93 -29.17
C GLY A 94 -11.03 19.34 -27.73
N ILE A 95 -10.25 18.84 -26.77
CA ILE A 95 -10.32 19.28 -25.36
C ILE A 95 -9.11 20.19 -25.12
N VAL A 96 -9.37 21.44 -24.73
CA VAL A 96 -8.35 22.45 -24.44
C VAL A 96 -8.62 23.08 -23.07
N GLY A 97 -7.56 23.34 -22.33
CA GLY A 97 -7.58 23.90 -20.98
C GLY A 97 -6.17 24.28 -20.54
#